data_AF-A0A1C6F3S2-F1
#
_entry.id   AF-A0A1C6F3S2-F1
#
_cell.length_a   1.000
_cell.length_b   1.000
_cell.length_c   1.000
_cell.angle_alpha   90.00
_cell.angle_beta   90.00
_cell.angle_gamma   90.00
#
_symmetry.space_group_name_H-M   'P 1'
#
loop_
_entity.id
_entity.type
_entity.pdbx_description
1 polymer ?
#
loop_
_entity_poly.entity_id
_entity_poly.type
_entity_poly.pdbx_seq_one_letter_code
_entity_poly.pdbx_strand_id
1 'polypeptide(L)'
;MKSIIKKITAIAMCGVLTVGSVLMTGAVSEYEDRKDFEVTGTTQKISNNQLFVTTTGYTENTAKNFGAMFISTDYQKYSVMFKDCIDAPKFVNLPKNQEFTRHMITADNRYFGDTGMKFNYDSTGGEYVKIRIKLSDYFPYSFNDDGTMTGKLSDGTYKNFDFTYEDFGTDSSGKPCYATSGAYFVSGGAVTSFVPDKNGYAEFYISRQLGEDTGLIAYKYCRLKNGAECKTTIGGKLNCLTCGDAYPDGNITVGDATSVQKYVVGIVEFGKTQLFNSDVNHDGEINIVDSTLIQKYIVGLS
;
A
#
# COMPACT_ATOMS: atom_id res chain seq x y z
N MET A 1 33.21 -41.45 24.47
CA MET A 1 31.79 -41.58 24.06
C MET A 1 31.51 -40.49 23.02
N LYS A 2 31.33 -40.87 21.75
CA LYS A 2 31.00 -39.97 20.64
C LYS A 2 29.49 -39.72 20.65
N SER A 3 29.01 -38.50 20.84
CA SER A 3 27.60 -38.14 20.60
C SER A 3 27.47 -37.33 19.32
N ILE A 4 27.33 -38.10 18.23
CA ILE A 4 26.43 -37.90 17.08
C ILE A 4 26.00 -36.45 16.80
N ILE A 5 26.67 -35.88 15.81
CA ILE A 5 26.22 -34.76 14.98
C ILE A 5 24.89 -35.17 14.33
N LYS A 6 23.77 -34.57 14.72
CA LYS A 6 22.54 -34.59 13.91
C LYS A 6 22.76 -33.64 12.74
N LYS A 7 23.29 -34.18 11.64
CA LYS A 7 23.20 -33.56 10.31
C LYS A 7 21.72 -33.49 9.96
N ILE A 8 21.12 -32.30 10.05
CA ILE A 8 19.83 -32.05 9.39
C ILE A 8 20.17 -31.99 7.91
N THR A 9 19.94 -33.10 7.23
CA THR A 9 20.03 -33.19 5.78
C THR A 9 18.96 -32.24 5.25
N ALA A 10 19.38 -31.05 4.79
CA ALA A 10 18.58 -30.23 3.92
C ALA A 10 18.32 -31.08 2.68
N ILE A 11 17.16 -31.72 2.61
CA ILE A 11 16.63 -32.21 1.35
C ILE A 11 16.41 -30.94 0.55
N ALA A 12 17.33 -30.70 -0.38
CA ALA A 12 17.07 -29.81 -1.49
C ALA A 12 15.72 -30.26 -2.06
N MET A 13 14.67 -29.47 -1.82
CA MET A 13 13.45 -29.54 -2.61
C MET A 13 13.75 -28.98 -4.02
N CYS A 14 14.77 -29.53 -4.67
CA CYS A 14 14.75 -29.76 -6.10
C CYS A 14 13.78 -30.93 -6.33
N GLY A 15 12.51 -30.71 -6.02
CA GLY A 15 11.46 -31.39 -6.74
C GLY A 15 11.57 -30.88 -8.16
N VAL A 16 12.39 -31.55 -8.97
CA VAL A 16 12.28 -31.53 -10.42
C VAL A 16 10.81 -31.84 -10.68
N LEU A 17 10.01 -30.81 -10.96
CA LEU A 17 8.73 -31.01 -11.60
C LEU A 17 9.09 -31.63 -12.94
N THR A 18 9.02 -32.95 -13.00
CA THR A 18 8.94 -33.68 -14.26
C THR A 18 7.83 -33.00 -15.04
N VAL A 19 8.21 -32.26 -16.07
CA VAL A 19 7.30 -31.65 -17.04
C VAL A 19 6.64 -32.81 -17.76
N GLY A 20 5.62 -33.37 -17.13
CA GLY A 20 4.62 -34.17 -17.82
C GLY A 20 3.97 -33.22 -18.79
N SER A 21 4.23 -33.43 -20.07
CA SER A 21 3.70 -32.68 -21.20
C SER A 21 2.17 -32.75 -21.23
N VAL A 22 1.53 -31.90 -20.43
CA VAL A 22 0.18 -31.44 -20.70
C VAL A 22 0.35 -30.10 -21.38
N LEU A 23 0.09 -30.08 -22.69
CA LEU A 23 -0.11 -28.86 -23.45
C LEU A 23 -1.31 -28.12 -22.84
N MET A 24 -1.06 -27.33 -21.81
CA MET A 24 -2.02 -26.35 -21.32
C MET A 24 -1.92 -25.17 -22.27
N THR A 25 -2.84 -25.12 -23.22
CA THR A 25 -3.11 -23.94 -24.05
C THR A 25 -3.09 -22.70 -23.17
N GLY A 26 -2.24 -21.73 -23.53
CA GLY A 26 -1.97 -20.53 -22.76
C GLY A 26 -3.24 -19.78 -22.39
N ALA A 27 -3.63 -19.88 -21.13
CA ALA A 27 -4.43 -18.85 -20.51
C ALA A 27 -3.46 -17.70 -20.19
N VAL A 28 -3.43 -16.70 -21.08
CA VAL A 28 -2.92 -15.38 -20.74
C VAL A 28 -3.69 -14.96 -19.48
N SER A 29 -3.00 -14.75 -18.36
CA SER A 29 -3.67 -14.33 -17.14
C SER A 29 -4.43 -13.04 -17.46
N GLU A 30 -5.74 -13.01 -17.19
CA GLU A 30 -6.62 -11.83 -17.40
C GLU A 30 -6.22 -10.60 -16.56
N TYR A 31 -5.09 -10.63 -15.85
CA TYR A 31 -4.46 -9.45 -15.31
C TYR A 31 -3.76 -8.71 -16.44
N GLU A 32 -4.51 -7.86 -17.15
CA GLU A 32 -3.98 -6.91 -18.11
C GLU A 32 -2.71 -6.25 -17.53
N ASP A 33 -1.64 -6.27 -18.32
CA ASP A 33 -0.39 -5.57 -18.02
C ASP A 33 -0.74 -4.15 -17.52
N ARG A 34 -0.44 -3.87 -16.25
CA ARG A 34 -0.78 -2.61 -15.58
C ARG A 34 0.12 -1.52 -16.16
N LYS A 35 -0.25 -1.02 -17.35
CA LYS A 35 0.59 -0.12 -18.17
C LYS A 35 1.08 1.10 -17.41
N ASP A 36 0.25 1.57 -16.48
CA ASP A 36 0.41 2.78 -15.67
C ASP A 36 1.20 2.57 -14.36
N PHE A 37 1.82 1.42 -14.16
CA PHE A 37 2.79 1.18 -13.10
C PHE A 37 4.19 1.65 -13.50
N GLU A 38 4.79 2.52 -12.67
CA GLU A 38 6.14 3.05 -12.86
C GLU A 38 6.96 2.99 -11.56
N VAL A 39 8.22 2.59 -11.67
CA VAL A 39 9.22 2.71 -10.60
C VAL A 39 10.01 4.00 -10.84
N THR A 40 10.00 4.92 -9.89
CA THR A 40 10.63 6.25 -10.06
C THR A 40 12.16 6.23 -9.94
N GLY A 41 12.74 5.12 -9.49
CA GLY A 41 14.17 4.99 -9.17
C GLY A 41 14.57 5.61 -7.82
N THR A 42 13.65 6.25 -7.09
CA THR A 42 13.92 6.77 -5.74
C THR A 42 13.72 5.67 -4.71
N THR A 43 14.72 5.44 -3.86
CA THR A 43 14.63 4.47 -2.75
C THR A 43 14.82 5.12 -1.39
N GLN A 44 14.35 4.45 -0.34
CA GLN A 44 14.53 4.84 1.05
C GLN A 44 14.80 3.61 1.90
N LYS A 45 15.80 3.68 2.77
CA LYS A 45 15.99 2.66 3.82
C LYS A 45 15.28 3.07 5.09
N ILE A 46 14.50 2.17 5.66
CA ILE A 46 13.77 2.37 6.92
C ILE A 46 14.28 1.34 7.93
N SER A 47 14.41 1.74 9.20
CA SER A 47 14.77 0.82 10.27
C SER A 47 13.57 0.03 10.76
N ASN A 48 13.79 -1.16 11.35
CA ASN A 48 12.76 -1.83 12.12
C ASN A 48 12.20 -0.89 13.20
N ASN A 49 10.91 -1.04 13.52
CA ASN A 49 10.20 -0.22 14.50
C ASN A 49 10.17 1.27 14.16
N GLN A 50 10.27 1.64 12.89
CA GLN A 50 10.27 3.03 12.47
C GLN A 50 9.27 3.25 11.35
N LEU A 51 8.50 4.33 11.48
CA LEU A 51 7.69 4.86 10.40
C LEU A 51 8.47 5.92 9.64
N PHE A 52 8.35 5.91 8.32
CA PHE A 52 8.78 6.97 7.41
C PHE A 52 7.55 7.64 6.82
N VAL A 53 7.29 8.87 7.24
CA VAL A 53 6.10 9.62 6.85
C VAL A 53 6.48 10.69 5.83
N THR A 54 5.82 10.67 4.68
CA THR A 54 6.08 11.58 3.54
C THR A 54 4.78 12.15 2.97
N THR A 55 4.93 13.19 2.15
CA THR A 55 3.88 13.69 1.28
C THR A 55 4.33 13.74 -0.18
N THR A 56 3.40 13.58 -1.12
CA THR A 56 3.61 13.75 -2.56
C THR A 56 2.49 14.57 -3.19
N GLY A 57 2.80 15.40 -4.19
CA GLY A 57 1.80 16.19 -4.94
C GLY A 57 1.15 17.37 -4.18
N TYR A 58 1.52 17.61 -2.92
CA TYR A 58 0.97 18.71 -2.13
C TYR A 58 1.30 20.08 -2.73
N THR A 59 0.31 20.97 -2.77
CA THR A 59 0.44 22.36 -3.22
C THR A 59 0.03 23.34 -2.11
N GLU A 60 0.08 24.64 -2.39
CA GLU A 60 -0.45 25.66 -1.48
C GLU A 60 -1.96 25.48 -1.20
N ASN A 61 -2.73 25.03 -2.20
CA ASN A 61 -4.19 24.92 -2.17
C ASN A 61 -4.71 23.57 -1.64
N THR A 62 -3.82 22.60 -1.42
CA THR A 62 -4.18 21.29 -0.88
C THR A 62 -4.68 21.40 0.56
N ALA A 63 -5.69 20.60 0.91
CA ALA A 63 -6.15 20.43 2.28
C ALA A 63 -5.03 19.84 3.18
N LYS A 64 -4.58 20.63 4.15
CA LYS A 64 -3.48 20.29 5.07
C LYS A 64 -3.94 19.84 6.45
N ASN A 65 -5.22 19.51 6.57
CA ASN A 65 -5.89 19.27 7.85
C ASN A 65 -5.89 17.80 8.26
N PHE A 66 -5.07 16.95 7.63
CA PHE A 66 -5.03 15.52 7.87
C PHE A 66 -3.65 15.03 8.33
N GLY A 67 -3.67 13.91 9.03
CA GLY A 67 -2.49 13.16 9.45
C GLY A 67 -2.79 11.67 9.58
N ALA A 68 -1.79 10.94 10.05
CA ALA A 68 -1.93 9.56 10.46
C ALA A 68 -1.70 9.42 11.97
N MET A 69 -2.40 8.48 12.59
CA MET A 69 -2.17 8.08 13.97
C MET A 69 -2.12 6.58 14.11
N PHE A 70 -1.17 6.14 14.91
CA PHE A 70 -0.89 4.75 15.27
C PHE A 70 -1.16 4.63 16.77
N ILE A 71 -2.12 3.78 17.12
CA ILE A 71 -2.50 3.55 18.52
C ILE A 71 -2.09 2.13 18.88
N SER A 72 -1.20 2.01 19.85
CA SER A 72 -0.76 0.72 20.36
C SER A 72 -1.84 0.02 21.19
N THR A 73 -1.65 -1.26 21.46
CA THR A 73 -2.54 -2.06 22.33
C THR A 73 -2.65 -1.57 23.77
N ASP A 74 -1.67 -0.79 24.25
CA ASP A 74 -1.68 -0.11 25.56
C ASP A 74 -2.21 1.34 25.47
N TYR A 75 -2.81 1.72 24.34
CA TYR A 75 -3.43 3.01 24.06
C TYR A 75 -2.47 4.21 24.00
N GLN A 76 -1.16 3.99 23.86
CA GLN A 76 -0.23 5.06 23.48
C GLN A 76 -0.48 5.48 22.03
N LYS A 77 -0.35 6.80 21.78
CA LYS A 77 -0.68 7.41 20.49
C LYS A 77 0.56 8.02 19.86
N TYR A 78 0.80 7.66 18.62
CA TYR A 78 1.90 8.17 17.79
C TYR A 78 1.27 8.80 16.55
N SER A 79 1.39 10.11 16.39
CA SER A 79 0.71 10.83 15.31
C SER A 79 1.64 11.77 14.58
N VAL A 80 1.38 11.93 13.28
CA VAL A 80 2.09 12.86 12.40
C VAL A 80 1.07 13.56 11.52
N MET A 81 1.09 14.89 11.51
CA MET A 81 0.32 15.68 10.57
C MET A 81 1.08 15.75 9.24
N PHE A 82 0.38 15.49 8.12
CA PHE A 82 1.02 15.46 6.81
C PHE A 82 1.55 16.82 6.38
N LYS A 83 0.94 17.92 6.85
CA LYS A 83 1.44 19.27 6.63
C LYS A 83 2.88 19.47 7.12
N ASP A 84 3.28 18.75 8.17
CA ASP A 84 4.63 18.84 8.75
C ASP A 84 5.65 18.02 7.93
N CYS A 85 5.19 17.31 6.89
CA CYS A 85 5.98 16.44 6.02
C CYS A 85 6.10 16.99 4.58
N ILE A 86 5.64 18.22 4.32
CA ILE A 86 5.64 18.84 2.97
C ILE A 86 7.07 19.16 2.51
N ASP A 87 7.85 19.80 3.37
CA ASP A 87 9.21 20.22 3.01
C ASP A 87 10.25 19.13 3.26
N ALA A 88 9.96 18.19 4.17
CA ALA A 88 10.86 17.10 4.53
C ALA A 88 10.09 15.93 5.17
N PRO A 89 10.55 14.68 4.98
CA PRO A 89 9.96 13.53 5.65
C PRO A 89 10.09 13.59 7.17
N LYS A 90 9.24 12.83 7.87
CA LYS A 90 9.33 12.60 9.31
C LYS A 90 9.57 11.12 9.61
N PHE A 91 10.34 10.86 10.65
CA PHE A 91 10.56 9.52 11.18
C PHE A 91 9.92 9.41 12.56
N VAL A 92 9.21 8.31 12.81
CA VAL A 92 8.59 8.03 14.11
C VAL A 92 9.04 6.66 14.57
N ASN A 93 9.71 6.60 15.71
CA ASN A 93 10.09 5.32 16.32
C ASN A 93 8.91 4.78 17.13
N LEU A 94 8.54 3.54 16.88
CA LEU A 94 7.51 2.79 17.58
C LEU A 94 8.15 1.83 18.59
N PRO A 95 7.49 1.52 19.71
CA PRO A 95 7.96 0.50 20.63
C PRO A 95 7.97 -0.89 19.99
N LYS A 96 8.89 -1.73 20.48
CA LYS A 96 9.02 -3.13 20.06
C LYS A 96 7.96 -4.02 20.68
N ASN A 97 7.65 -5.15 20.03
CA ASN A 97 6.73 -6.17 20.52
C ASN A 97 5.33 -5.60 20.81
N GLN A 98 4.90 -4.62 20.03
CA GLN A 98 3.57 -4.03 20.12
C GLN A 98 2.87 -4.11 18.77
N GLU A 99 1.56 -4.16 18.83
CA GLU A 99 0.70 -4.03 17.67
C GLU A 99 -0.02 -2.68 17.71
N PHE A 100 -0.30 -2.14 16.53
CA PHE A 100 -0.92 -0.84 16.38
C PHE A 100 -2.13 -0.92 15.46
N THR A 101 -3.17 -0.17 15.81
CA THR A 101 -4.23 0.20 14.86
C THR A 101 -3.81 1.48 14.12
N ARG A 102 -4.28 1.64 12.88
CA ARG A 102 -3.95 2.78 12.01
C ARG A 102 -5.20 3.62 11.77
N HIS A 103 -5.05 4.93 11.88
CA HIS A 103 -6.17 5.87 11.76
C HIS A 103 -5.75 7.09 10.94
N MET A 104 -6.71 7.65 10.21
CA MET A 104 -6.61 9.03 9.74
C MET A 104 -7.01 9.96 10.87
N ILE A 105 -6.34 11.11 10.98
CA ILE A 105 -6.67 12.15 11.95
C ILE A 105 -6.92 13.49 11.28
N THR A 106 -7.77 14.31 11.90
CA THR A 106 -7.96 15.73 11.57
C THR A 106 -7.06 16.62 12.43
N ALA A 107 -6.93 17.89 12.05
CA ALA A 107 -6.10 18.88 12.74
C ALA A 107 -6.47 19.11 14.23
N ASP A 108 -7.68 18.74 14.65
CA ASP A 108 -8.13 18.75 16.04
C ASP A 108 -7.94 17.40 16.77
N ASN A 109 -7.11 16.51 16.22
CA ASN A 109 -6.79 15.17 16.72
C ASN A 109 -7.98 14.22 16.85
N ARG A 110 -9.11 14.50 16.19
CA ARG A 110 -10.14 13.47 15.99
C ARG A 110 -9.62 12.44 15.01
N TYR A 111 -9.86 11.18 15.31
CA TYR A 111 -9.37 10.06 14.51
C TYR A 111 -10.52 9.18 14.04
N PHE A 112 -10.34 8.55 12.88
CA PHE A 112 -11.32 7.72 12.23
C PHE A 112 -10.66 6.78 11.22
N GLY A 113 -11.45 5.88 10.65
CA GLY A 113 -10.94 4.91 9.68
C GLY A 113 -10.22 3.73 10.32
N ASP A 114 -10.54 3.43 11.58
CA ASP A 114 -10.10 2.18 12.21
C ASP A 114 -10.65 0.99 11.42
N THR A 115 -9.75 0.10 11.03
CA THR A 115 -10.11 -1.17 10.38
C THR A 115 -10.23 -2.30 11.40
N GLY A 116 -9.90 -2.07 12.67
CA GLY A 116 -9.76 -3.09 13.72
C GLY A 116 -8.54 -3.99 13.53
N MET A 117 -7.84 -3.87 12.39
CA MET A 117 -6.65 -4.62 12.08
C MET A 117 -5.46 -4.12 12.90
N LYS A 118 -4.66 -5.07 13.34
CA LYS A 118 -3.48 -4.85 14.16
C LYS A 118 -2.23 -5.10 13.34
N PHE A 119 -1.29 -4.18 13.42
CA PHE A 119 -0.04 -4.19 12.64
C PHE A 119 1.15 -4.17 13.59
N ASN A 120 2.10 -5.07 13.36
CA ASN A 120 3.38 -5.07 14.05
C ASN A 120 4.44 -4.44 13.14
N TYR A 121 5.38 -3.69 13.71
CA TYR A 121 6.43 -3.00 12.95
C TYR A 121 7.86 -3.47 13.30
N ASP A 122 7.99 -4.55 14.07
CA ASP A 122 9.28 -5.08 14.56
C ASP A 122 10.19 -5.54 13.43
N SER A 123 9.61 -5.94 12.30
CA SER A 123 10.31 -6.47 11.14
C SER A 123 9.87 -5.77 9.86
N THR A 124 9.66 -4.46 9.88
CA THR A 124 9.28 -3.67 8.68
C THR A 124 10.45 -2.87 8.10
N GLY A 125 11.64 -3.01 8.67
CA GLY A 125 12.83 -2.33 8.17
C GLY A 125 13.33 -2.98 6.87
N GLY A 126 13.99 -2.18 6.04
CA GLY A 126 14.47 -2.63 4.74
C GLY A 126 14.50 -1.51 3.72
N GLU A 127 14.58 -1.92 2.46
CA GLU A 127 14.49 -1.01 1.33
C GLU A 127 13.04 -0.78 0.91
N TYR A 128 12.75 0.47 0.60
CA TYR A 128 11.48 0.94 0.10
C TYR A 128 11.71 1.65 -1.22
N VAL A 129 10.83 1.42 -2.18
CA VAL A 129 10.93 1.99 -3.52
C VAL A 129 9.72 2.90 -3.75
N LYS A 130 9.96 4.11 -4.24
CA LYS A 130 8.88 5.00 -4.66
C LYS A 130 8.38 4.57 -6.04
N ILE A 131 7.09 4.29 -6.10
CA ILE A 131 6.36 3.96 -7.31
C ILE A 131 5.34 5.05 -7.65
N ARG A 132 4.84 5.00 -8.88
CA ARG A 132 3.74 5.82 -9.38
C ARG A 132 2.71 4.91 -10.03
N ILE A 133 1.43 5.12 -9.69
CA ILE A 133 0.30 4.37 -10.23
C ILE A 133 -0.86 5.29 -10.57
N LYS A 134 -1.70 4.89 -11.51
CA LYS A 134 -3.01 5.51 -11.73
C LYS A 134 -4.05 4.96 -10.75
N LEU A 135 -4.67 5.82 -9.95
CA LEU A 135 -5.55 5.37 -8.86
C LEU A 135 -6.79 4.61 -9.34
N SER A 136 -7.39 5.01 -10.46
CA SER A 136 -8.60 4.39 -11.01
C SER A 136 -8.39 2.95 -11.48
N ASP A 137 -7.17 2.57 -11.86
CA ASP A 137 -6.85 1.20 -12.26
C ASP A 137 -6.90 0.22 -11.08
N TYR A 138 -6.55 0.70 -9.89
CA TYR A 138 -6.47 -0.12 -8.67
C TYR A 138 -7.70 0.04 -7.77
N PHE A 139 -8.36 1.19 -7.83
CA PHE A 139 -9.52 1.53 -7.00
C PHE A 139 -10.63 2.19 -7.83
N PRO A 140 -11.18 1.49 -8.87
CA PRO A 140 -12.11 2.08 -9.85
C PRO A 140 -13.45 2.54 -9.27
N TYR A 141 -13.83 2.01 -8.10
CA TYR A 141 -15.05 2.40 -7.40
C TYR A 141 -14.85 3.59 -6.43
N SER A 142 -13.60 3.99 -6.22
CA SER A 142 -13.25 5.02 -5.23
C SER A 142 -12.72 6.30 -5.88
N PHE A 143 -11.94 6.16 -6.96
CA PHE A 143 -11.32 7.27 -7.67
C PHE A 143 -11.76 7.33 -9.12
N ASN A 144 -11.96 8.55 -9.59
CA ASN A 144 -12.16 8.89 -10.99
C ASN A 144 -10.81 8.84 -11.75
N ASP A 145 -10.86 8.87 -13.07
CA ASP A 145 -9.66 8.84 -13.92
C ASP A 145 -8.72 10.03 -13.73
N ASP A 146 -9.22 11.18 -13.24
CA ASP A 146 -8.42 12.36 -12.89
C ASP A 146 -7.90 12.31 -11.44
N GLY A 147 -8.10 11.20 -10.73
CA GLY A 147 -7.71 10.99 -9.33
C GLY A 147 -8.64 11.63 -8.31
N THR A 148 -9.68 12.34 -8.73
CA THR A 148 -10.66 12.90 -7.80
C THR A 148 -11.56 11.79 -7.23
N MET A 149 -12.28 12.10 -6.15
CA MET A 149 -13.31 11.23 -5.59
C MET A 149 -14.67 11.89 -5.71
N THR A 150 -15.72 11.14 -6.08
CA THR A 150 -17.09 11.66 -6.09
C THR A 150 -17.89 11.12 -4.91
N GLY A 151 -18.63 11.98 -4.21
CA GLY A 151 -19.51 11.61 -3.10
C GLY A 151 -20.95 12.04 -3.33
N LYS A 152 -21.92 11.15 -3.08
CA LYS A 152 -23.35 11.46 -3.09
C LYS A 152 -23.75 12.10 -1.75
N LEU A 153 -24.37 13.27 -1.80
CA LEU A 153 -24.89 14.00 -0.64
C LEU A 153 -26.27 13.45 -0.23
N SER A 154 -26.67 13.74 1.00
CA SER A 154 -27.95 13.33 1.57
C SER A 154 -29.19 13.84 0.83
N ASP A 155 -29.08 14.92 0.04
CA ASP A 155 -30.14 15.45 -0.83
C ASP A 155 -30.17 14.82 -2.23
N GLY A 156 -29.28 13.86 -2.50
CA GLY A 156 -29.17 13.16 -3.78
C GLY A 156 -28.25 13.82 -4.80
N THR A 157 -27.75 15.02 -4.53
CA THR A 157 -26.74 15.68 -5.38
C THR A 157 -25.35 15.06 -5.16
N TYR A 158 -24.37 15.47 -5.96
CA TYR A 158 -23.01 14.92 -5.93
C TYR A 158 -21.97 16.04 -5.73
N LYS A 159 -20.93 15.74 -4.95
CA LYS A 159 -19.74 16.58 -4.78
C LYS A 159 -18.51 15.85 -5.29
N ASN A 160 -17.73 16.53 -6.12
CA ASN A 160 -16.39 16.07 -6.48
C ASN A 160 -15.35 16.61 -5.49
N PHE A 161 -14.38 15.77 -5.14
CA PHE A 161 -13.34 16.04 -4.16
C PHE A 161 -11.97 15.93 -4.83
N ASP A 162 -11.27 17.05 -4.90
CA ASP A 162 -9.98 17.24 -5.56
C ASP A 162 -8.84 17.51 -4.56
N PHE A 163 -9.01 17.06 -3.31
CA PHE A 163 -8.03 17.22 -2.23
C PHE A 163 -7.78 18.67 -1.81
N THR A 164 -8.68 19.60 -2.15
CA THR A 164 -8.68 20.96 -1.64
C THR A 164 -9.57 21.11 -0.40
N TYR A 165 -9.48 22.26 0.27
CA TYR A 165 -10.42 22.67 1.31
C TYR A 165 -11.30 23.80 0.77
N GLU A 166 -12.61 23.57 0.74
CA GLU A 166 -13.59 24.56 0.30
C GLU A 166 -14.42 25.02 1.50
N ASP A 167 -14.33 26.31 1.84
CA ASP A 167 -15.13 26.91 2.91
C ASP A 167 -16.43 27.48 2.34
N PHE A 168 -17.56 26.98 2.85
CA PHE A 168 -18.87 27.51 2.51
C PHE A 168 -19.40 28.44 3.62
N GLY A 169 -18.66 28.69 4.70
CA GLY A 169 -19.10 29.50 5.85
C GLY A 169 -19.99 28.71 6.80
N THR A 170 -21.03 29.35 7.36
CA THR A 170 -21.94 28.70 8.31
C THR A 170 -23.37 28.57 7.78
N ASP A 171 -24.09 27.55 8.26
CA ASP A 171 -25.54 27.43 8.09
C ASP A 171 -26.30 28.39 9.03
N SER A 172 -27.63 28.44 8.90
CA SER A 172 -28.48 29.30 9.73
C SER A 172 -28.44 28.98 11.23
N SER A 173 -27.91 27.81 11.61
CA SER A 173 -27.70 27.40 13.00
C SER A 173 -26.28 27.69 13.48
N GLY A 174 -25.44 28.32 12.66
CA GLY A 174 -24.05 28.65 12.97
C GLY A 174 -23.08 27.47 12.81
N LYS A 175 -23.49 26.34 12.22
CA LYS A 175 -22.59 25.19 12.02
C LYS A 175 -21.69 25.42 10.79
N PRO A 176 -20.38 25.11 10.87
CA PRO A 176 -19.47 25.19 9.72
C PRO A 176 -19.91 24.26 8.59
N CYS A 177 -19.82 24.78 7.37
CA CYS A 177 -20.13 24.11 6.12
C CYS A 177 -18.89 24.17 5.24
N TYR A 178 -18.33 23.02 4.87
CA TYR A 178 -17.11 22.94 4.09
C TYR A 178 -17.04 21.61 3.36
N ALA A 179 -16.16 21.52 2.35
CA ALA A 179 -15.76 20.27 1.73
C ALA A 179 -14.25 20.04 1.87
N THR A 180 -13.85 18.80 2.09
CA THR A 180 -12.43 18.43 2.19
C THR A 180 -12.24 16.94 1.93
N SER A 181 -11.04 16.58 1.46
CA SER A 181 -10.61 15.20 1.34
C SER A 181 -9.12 15.03 1.56
N GLY A 182 -8.71 13.82 1.88
CA GLY A 182 -7.30 13.44 2.07
C GLY A 182 -7.14 11.95 1.95
N ALA A 183 -5.91 11.50 1.64
CA ALA A 183 -5.59 10.08 1.55
C ALA A 183 -4.13 9.81 1.91
N TYR A 184 -3.85 8.58 2.31
CA TYR A 184 -2.50 8.07 2.42
C TYR A 184 -2.42 6.57 2.15
N PHE A 185 -1.27 6.15 1.63
CA PHE A 185 -0.87 4.75 1.57
C PHE A 185 -0.01 4.38 2.79
N VAL A 186 -0.12 3.13 3.22
CA VAL A 186 0.80 2.50 4.16
C VAL A 186 1.32 1.21 3.54
N SER A 187 2.63 1.03 3.51
CA SER A 187 3.29 -0.20 3.08
C SER A 187 4.41 -0.46 4.08
N GLY A 188 4.36 -1.56 4.84
CA GLY A 188 5.25 -1.76 5.98
C GLY A 188 5.36 -0.50 6.87
N GLY A 189 6.58 -0.02 7.09
CA GLY A 189 6.89 1.22 7.82
C GLY A 189 6.73 2.53 7.01
N ALA A 190 6.48 2.48 5.70
CA ALA A 190 6.26 3.68 4.90
C ALA A 190 4.81 4.16 5.00
N VAL A 191 4.64 5.48 5.19
CA VAL A 191 3.35 6.17 5.22
C VAL A 191 3.45 7.36 4.26
N THR A 192 2.74 7.32 3.15
CA THR A 192 2.79 8.41 2.17
C THR A 192 1.41 9.00 1.97
N SER A 193 1.20 10.25 2.40
CA SER A 193 0.03 11.00 1.98
C SER A 193 0.25 11.60 0.61
N PHE A 194 -0.79 11.67 -0.21
CA PHE A 194 -0.65 12.08 -1.59
C PHE A 194 -1.80 12.99 -2.01
N VAL A 195 -1.51 13.82 -3.02
CA VAL A 195 -2.49 14.42 -3.90
C VAL A 195 -2.20 13.90 -5.30
N PRO A 196 -3.17 13.28 -5.98
CA PRO A 196 -2.94 12.80 -7.33
C PRO A 196 -2.70 13.97 -8.29
N ASP A 197 -1.93 13.72 -9.34
CA ASP A 197 -1.85 14.67 -10.44
C ASP A 197 -3.17 14.74 -11.23
N LYS A 198 -3.27 15.69 -12.16
CA LYS A 198 -4.47 15.90 -12.99
C LYS A 198 -4.88 14.69 -13.86
N ASN A 199 -4.00 13.71 -14.02
CA ASN A 199 -4.24 12.48 -14.78
C ASN A 199 -4.51 11.29 -13.85
N GLY A 200 -4.69 11.54 -12.55
CA GLY A 200 -5.03 10.53 -11.55
C GLY A 200 -3.87 9.71 -11.02
N TYR A 201 -2.62 10.10 -11.26
CA TYR A 201 -1.47 9.36 -10.76
C TYR A 201 -1.07 9.81 -9.36
N ALA A 202 -0.76 8.84 -8.49
CA ALA A 202 -0.22 9.06 -7.16
C ALA A 202 1.15 8.40 -7.02
N GLU A 203 2.05 9.07 -6.29
CA GLU A 203 3.36 8.53 -5.94
C GLU A 203 3.44 8.17 -4.46
N PHE A 204 4.01 7.02 -4.15
CA PHE A 204 4.22 6.57 -2.78
C PHE A 204 5.31 5.51 -2.67
N TYR A 205 5.83 5.34 -1.44
CA TYR A 205 6.81 4.32 -1.13
C TYR A 205 6.14 2.99 -0.80
N ILE A 206 6.67 1.91 -1.38
CA ILE A 206 6.28 0.54 -1.06
C ILE A 206 7.47 -0.27 -0.55
N SER A 207 7.19 -1.20 0.37
CA SER A 207 8.19 -2.10 0.91
C SER A 207 8.69 -3.06 -0.17
N ARG A 208 9.99 -3.35 -0.14
CA ARG A 208 10.59 -4.44 -0.91
C ARG A 208 10.77 -5.71 -0.09
N GLN A 209 10.40 -5.69 1.19
CA GLN A 209 10.36 -6.88 2.00
C GLN A 209 9.21 -7.81 1.57
N LEU A 210 9.53 -9.11 1.48
CA LEU A 210 8.60 -10.17 1.10
C LEU A 210 7.33 -10.15 1.98
N GLY A 211 6.18 -10.09 1.32
CA GLY A 211 4.86 -10.20 1.96
C GLY A 211 4.39 -8.99 2.76
N GLU A 212 5.08 -7.85 2.72
CA GLU A 212 4.61 -6.62 3.36
C GLU A 212 3.43 -6.02 2.58
N ASP A 213 2.27 -5.99 3.24
CA ASP A 213 1.03 -5.51 2.64
C ASP A 213 1.01 -3.99 2.46
N THR A 214 0.37 -3.57 1.37
CA THR A 214 0.10 -2.15 1.08
C THR A 214 -1.40 -1.85 1.21
N GLY A 215 -1.74 -0.81 1.95
CA GLY A 215 -3.12 -0.37 2.18
C GLY A 215 -3.31 1.12 1.88
N LEU A 216 -4.52 1.46 1.45
CA LEU A 216 -5.01 2.82 1.26
C LEU A 216 -5.98 3.18 2.38
N ILE A 217 -5.86 4.40 2.90
CA ILE A 217 -6.89 5.06 3.70
C ILE A 217 -7.17 6.42 3.07
N ALA A 218 -8.42 6.65 2.65
CA ALA A 218 -8.88 7.92 2.10
C ALA A 218 -10.16 8.39 2.80
N TYR A 219 -10.39 9.69 2.77
CA TYR A 219 -11.53 10.32 3.42
C TYR A 219 -12.06 11.47 2.58
N LYS A 220 -13.38 11.59 2.57
CA LYS A 220 -14.09 12.73 1.98
C LYS A 220 -15.23 13.16 2.89
N TYR A 221 -15.36 14.47 3.04
CA TYR A 221 -16.40 15.10 3.85
C TYR A 221 -16.91 16.36 3.16
N CYS A 222 -18.22 16.50 3.06
CA CYS A 222 -18.87 17.73 2.64
C CYS A 222 -20.10 17.99 3.50
N ARG A 223 -20.32 19.25 3.86
CA ARG A 223 -21.58 19.77 4.38
C ARG A 223 -21.87 21.11 3.73
N LEU A 224 -23.02 21.23 3.07
CA LEU A 224 -23.51 22.44 2.43
C LEU A 224 -24.39 23.27 3.38
N LYS A 225 -24.60 24.55 3.07
CA LYS A 225 -25.44 25.47 3.88
C LYS A 225 -26.90 25.01 4.00
N ASN A 226 -27.41 24.27 3.02
CA ASN A 226 -28.75 23.70 3.05
C ASN A 226 -28.84 22.43 3.94
N GLY A 227 -27.74 22.03 4.58
CA GLY A 227 -27.66 20.86 5.44
C GLY A 227 -27.35 19.56 4.71
N ALA A 228 -27.25 19.55 3.37
CA ALA A 228 -26.86 18.37 2.62
C ALA A 228 -25.42 17.99 2.95
N GLU A 229 -25.16 16.70 3.19
CA GLU A 229 -23.84 16.25 3.63
C GLU A 229 -23.47 14.86 3.09
N CYS A 230 -22.16 14.62 3.01
CA CYS A 230 -21.60 13.27 2.89
C CYS A 230 -20.36 13.14 3.77
N LYS A 231 -20.20 11.96 4.35
CA LYS A 231 -18.99 11.58 5.09
C LYS A 231 -18.66 10.15 4.75
N THR A 232 -17.47 9.91 4.20
CA THR A 232 -17.06 8.57 3.80
C THR A 232 -15.58 8.37 4.08
N THR A 233 -15.27 7.26 4.75
CA THR A 233 -13.92 6.72 4.82
C THR A 233 -13.84 5.56 3.83
N ILE A 234 -12.77 5.54 3.06
CA ILE A 234 -12.45 4.52 2.07
C ILE A 234 -11.20 3.80 2.59
N GLY A 235 -11.29 2.49 2.76
CA GLY A 235 -10.16 1.63 3.07
C GLY A 235 -10.04 0.56 1.99
N GLY A 236 -8.82 0.23 1.59
CA GLY A 236 -8.60 -0.82 0.60
C GLY A 236 -7.20 -1.41 0.71
N LYS A 237 -7.09 -2.72 0.48
CA LYS A 237 -5.79 -3.36 0.23
C LYS A 237 -5.41 -3.10 -1.23
N LEU A 238 -4.18 -2.70 -1.46
CA LEU A 238 -3.61 -2.62 -2.79
C LEU A 238 -3.09 -4.02 -3.16
N ASN A 239 -3.97 -4.84 -3.69
CA ASN A 239 -3.60 -6.16 -4.23
C ASN A 239 -2.67 -5.96 -5.44
N CYS A 240 -1.84 -6.96 -5.75
CA CYS A 240 -0.89 -6.96 -6.87
C CYS A 240 0.39 -6.14 -6.66
N LEU A 241 0.64 -5.46 -5.53
CA LEU A 241 1.87 -4.66 -5.31
C LEU A 241 2.60 -5.05 -4.03
N THR A 242 2.65 -6.35 -3.77
CA THR A 242 3.37 -6.95 -2.65
C THR A 242 4.60 -7.70 -3.18
N CYS A 243 5.77 -7.48 -2.57
CA CYS A 243 6.98 -8.23 -2.94
C CYS A 243 6.75 -9.74 -2.71
N GLY A 244 6.96 -10.54 -3.75
CA GLY A 244 6.67 -11.98 -3.79
C GLY A 244 5.33 -12.37 -4.42
N ASP A 245 4.40 -11.43 -4.66
CA ASP A 245 3.07 -11.66 -5.26
C ASP A 245 3.19 -11.73 -6.80
N ALA A 246 3.90 -12.74 -7.28
CA ALA A 246 4.21 -12.98 -8.69
C ALA A 246 3.00 -13.48 -9.49
N TYR A 247 2.06 -14.14 -8.82
CA TYR A 247 0.72 -14.41 -9.29
C TYR A 247 -0.21 -13.44 -8.53
N PRO A 248 -0.48 -12.23 -9.09
CA PRO A 248 -0.93 -11.06 -8.34
C PRO A 248 -2.38 -11.18 -7.83
N ASP A 249 -2.60 -12.06 -6.86
CA ASP A 249 -3.88 -12.32 -6.22
C ASP A 249 -3.95 -11.74 -4.79
N GLY A 250 -2.84 -11.16 -4.33
CA GLY A 250 -2.70 -10.50 -3.04
C GLY A 250 -2.28 -11.43 -1.90
N ASN A 251 -1.89 -12.68 -2.19
CA ASN A 251 -1.39 -13.65 -1.22
C ASN A 251 -0.05 -14.22 -1.66
N ILE A 252 0.89 -14.38 -0.73
CA ILE A 252 2.16 -15.05 -1.02
C ILE A 252 2.02 -16.55 -0.77
N THR A 253 2.01 -17.33 -1.84
CA THR A 253 1.76 -18.77 -1.83
C THR A 253 2.74 -19.52 -2.74
N VAL A 254 2.65 -20.86 -2.73
CA VAL A 254 3.41 -21.69 -3.68
C VAL A 254 3.01 -21.41 -5.14
N GLY A 255 1.83 -20.82 -5.37
CA GLY A 255 1.39 -20.33 -6.67
C GLY A 255 2.35 -19.30 -7.25
N ASP A 256 2.83 -18.37 -6.43
CA ASP A 256 3.79 -17.34 -6.83
C ASP A 256 5.14 -17.93 -7.20
N ALA A 257 5.67 -18.81 -6.35
CA ALA A 257 6.92 -19.51 -6.63
C ALA A 257 6.84 -20.31 -7.94
N THR A 258 5.68 -20.93 -8.20
CA THR A 258 5.42 -21.67 -9.44
C THR A 258 5.28 -20.72 -10.64
N SER A 259 4.68 -19.54 -10.45
CA SER A 259 4.57 -18.49 -11.46
C SER A 259 5.96 -18.04 -11.92
N VAL A 260 6.85 -17.73 -10.98
CA VAL A 260 8.25 -17.37 -11.26
C VAL A 260 8.95 -18.47 -12.05
N GLN A 261 8.81 -19.74 -11.64
CA GLN A 261 9.41 -20.88 -12.37
C GLN A 261 8.91 -20.97 -13.82
N LYS A 262 7.61 -20.80 -14.06
CA LYS A 262 7.02 -20.81 -15.41
C LYS A 262 7.57 -19.66 -16.26
N TYR A 263 7.73 -18.48 -15.68
CA TYR A 263 8.33 -17.34 -16.37
C TYR A 263 9.79 -17.64 -16.76
N VAL A 264 10.58 -18.15 -15.82
CA VAL A 264 12.00 -18.48 -16.02
C VAL A 264 12.20 -19.49 -17.16
N VAL A 265 11.30 -20.46 -17.34
CA VAL A 265 11.36 -21.44 -18.44
C VAL A 265 10.59 -21.01 -19.70
N GLY A 266 10.07 -19.79 -19.75
CA GLY A 266 9.38 -19.23 -20.92
C GLY A 266 7.99 -19.82 -21.21
N ILE A 267 7.32 -20.39 -20.20
CA ILE A 267 5.94 -20.90 -20.33
C ILE A 267 4.92 -19.76 -20.24
N VAL A 268 5.23 -18.68 -19.50
CA VAL A 268 4.39 -17.48 -19.36
C VAL A 268 5.23 -16.22 -19.53
N GLU A 269 4.58 -15.13 -19.91
CA GLU A 269 5.16 -13.79 -19.91
C GLU A 269 4.65 -13.00 -18.69
N PHE A 270 5.49 -12.13 -18.13
CA PHE A 270 5.13 -11.28 -17.01
C PHE A 270 4.94 -9.83 -17.46
N GLY A 271 3.87 -9.20 -16.97
CA GLY A 271 3.70 -7.75 -17.04
C GLY A 271 4.59 -7.01 -16.05
N LYS A 272 4.63 -5.67 -16.14
CA LYS A 272 5.55 -4.83 -15.34
C LYS A 272 5.47 -5.09 -13.83
N THR A 273 4.25 -5.20 -13.31
CA THR A 273 4.02 -5.40 -11.88
C THR A 273 4.46 -6.80 -11.43
N GLN A 274 4.26 -7.83 -12.25
CA GLN A 274 4.72 -9.19 -11.93
C GLN A 274 6.24 -9.27 -11.94
N LEU A 275 6.92 -8.66 -12.92
CA LEU A 275 8.37 -8.54 -12.92
C LEU A 275 8.86 -7.87 -11.64
N PHE A 276 8.25 -6.74 -11.27
CA PHE A 276 8.61 -6.02 -10.07
C PHE A 276 8.35 -6.81 -8.78
N ASN A 277 7.25 -7.56 -8.66
CA ASN A 277 6.98 -8.37 -7.47
C ASN A 277 7.85 -9.62 -7.39
N SER A 278 8.27 -10.15 -8.54
CA SER A 278 9.04 -11.40 -8.62
C SER A 278 10.51 -11.23 -8.28
N ASP A 279 11.08 -10.03 -8.44
CA ASP A 279 12.47 -9.72 -8.08
C ASP A 279 12.59 -9.51 -6.57
N VAL A 280 12.62 -10.61 -5.83
CA VAL A 280 12.50 -10.60 -4.36
C VAL A 280 13.85 -10.46 -3.67
N ASN A 281 14.95 -10.69 -4.38
CA ASN A 281 16.30 -10.40 -3.91
C ASN A 281 16.84 -9.03 -4.40
N HIS A 282 16.12 -8.38 -5.32
CA HIS A 282 16.41 -7.04 -5.85
C HIS A 282 17.73 -6.97 -6.62
N ASP A 283 18.09 -8.06 -7.31
CA ASP A 283 19.28 -8.11 -8.16
C ASP A 283 19.00 -7.71 -9.62
N GLY A 284 17.72 -7.52 -9.97
CA GLY A 284 17.27 -7.15 -11.31
C GLY A 284 17.06 -8.33 -12.26
N GLU A 285 17.30 -9.57 -11.82
CA GLU A 285 17.16 -10.78 -12.62
C GLU A 285 16.14 -11.76 -12.02
N ILE A 286 15.00 -11.96 -12.70
CA ILE A 286 14.03 -12.97 -12.27
C ILE A 286 14.53 -14.37 -12.60
N ASN A 287 14.88 -15.14 -11.57
CA ASN A 287 15.42 -16.49 -11.74
C ASN A 287 14.95 -17.46 -10.64
N ILE A 288 15.56 -18.65 -10.58
CA ILE A 288 15.15 -19.70 -9.62
C ILE A 288 15.45 -19.32 -8.16
N VAL A 289 16.37 -18.39 -7.92
CA VAL A 289 16.68 -17.85 -6.59
C VAL A 289 15.45 -17.15 -6.01
N ASP A 290 14.73 -16.35 -6.80
CA ASP A 290 13.52 -15.66 -6.36
C ASP A 290 12.42 -16.64 -5.94
N SER A 291 12.16 -17.65 -6.78
CA SER A 291 11.21 -18.71 -6.48
C SER A 291 11.58 -19.43 -5.17
N THR A 292 12.87 -19.68 -4.95
CA THR A 292 13.38 -20.32 -3.73
C THR A 292 13.21 -19.42 -2.50
N LEU A 293 13.40 -18.11 -2.63
CA LEU A 293 13.21 -17.15 -1.55
C LEU A 293 11.72 -17.03 -1.17
N ILE A 294 10.82 -17.01 -2.14
CA ILE A 294 9.37 -17.08 -1.92
C ILE A 294 9.02 -18.37 -1.17
N GLN A 295 9.55 -19.52 -1.60
CA GLN A 295 9.32 -20.80 -0.90
C GLN A 295 9.81 -20.77 0.55
N LYS A 296 11.01 -20.23 0.80
CA LYS A 296 11.55 -20.08 2.17
C LYS A 296 10.67 -19.18 3.02
N TYR A 297 10.19 -18.07 2.48
CA TYR A 297 9.25 -17.18 3.16
C TYR A 297 7.98 -17.93 3.58
N ILE A 298 7.37 -18.70 2.66
CA ILE A 298 6.15 -19.47 2.94
C ILE A 298 6.32 -20.46 4.09
N VAL A 299 7.51 -21.06 4.24
CA VAL A 299 7.80 -22.02 5.33
C VAL A 299 8.48 -21.41 6.56
N GLY A 300 8.62 -20.07 6.62
CA GLY A 300 9.21 -19.36 7.76
C GLY A 300 10.73 -19.57 7.93
N LEU A 301 11.46 -19.73 6.82
CA LEU A 301 12.92 -19.89 6.78
C LEU A 301 13.66 -18.65 6.25
N SER A 302 12.98 -17.50 6.23
CA SER A 302 13.49 -16.18 5.82
C SER A 302 14.35 -15.52 6.89
#